data_AF-A0A8R2ARM8-F1
#
_entry.id   AF-A0A8R2ARM8-F1
#
_cell.length_a   1.000
_cell.length_b   1.000
_cell.length_c   1.000
_cell.angle_alpha   90.00
_cell.angle_beta   90.00
_cell.angle_gamma   90.00
#
_symmetry.space_group_name_H-M   'P 1'
#
loop_
_entity.id
_entity.type
_entity.pdbx_description
1 polymer ?
#
loop_
_entity_poly.entity_id
_entity_poly.type
_entity_poly.pdbx_seq_one_letter_code
_entity_poly.pdbx_strand_id
1 'polypeptide(L)'
;MSYQIYFRLLGYVLSIAMHISNLLYIQYAILSANVSEGSMENFGTGTFKNMEYRYFTTWTAGLQIGYAALGTLCDLLVLLNRHKENYRLPKYLGSSREIIFAGLVWPSSWVVFTVFWTLLHYDRSLIFPAYLDKIITRLSNHVIHTMIVPVVVWEVMFWPRKPKSHYRNIAQLAIHMLAYIFVLHFTYHEHGVWLYPIFKAVQGTIHFYLLHFYVAAMCLMFYRLQWWLNSVIHGVEDVEKIRFIDSAVGRFSYRKWFTWAMLHERSQSRI
;
A
#
# COMPACT_ATOMS: atom_id res chain seq x y z
N MET A 1 16.64 1.02 22.90
CA MET A 1 15.98 1.39 21.63
C MET A 1 16.24 0.26 20.64
N SER A 2 15.23 -0.27 19.94
CA SER A 2 15.38 -1.46 19.07
C SER A 2 16.11 -1.11 17.78
N TYR A 3 17.07 -1.95 17.34
CA TYR A 3 17.79 -1.81 16.07
C TYR A 3 16.87 -1.74 14.83
N GLN A 4 15.62 -2.18 14.96
CA GLN A 4 14.57 -2.12 13.94
C GLN A 4 14.38 -0.71 13.35
N ILE A 5 14.62 0.36 14.11
CA ILE A 5 14.46 1.73 13.62
C ILE A 5 15.41 2.06 12.46
N TYR A 6 16.63 1.54 12.50
CA TYR A 6 17.62 1.77 11.44
C TYR A 6 17.26 1.00 10.16
N PHE A 7 16.73 -0.22 10.30
CA PHE A 7 16.23 -0.99 9.16
C PHE A 7 15.04 -0.32 8.48
N ARG A 8 14.12 0.29 9.25
CA ARG A 8 13.01 1.06 8.67
C ARG A 8 13.51 2.30 7.93
N LEU A 9 14.41 3.07 8.53
CA LEU A 9 15.02 4.23 7.88
C LEU A 9 15.71 3.87 6.57
N LEU A 10 16.46 2.75 6.55
CA LEU A 10 17.05 2.23 5.31
C LEU A 10 15.98 1.92 4.27
N GLY A 11 14.91 1.21 4.66
CA GLY A 11 13.78 0.90 3.78
C GLY A 11 13.13 2.16 3.20
N TYR A 12 12.94 3.22 3.99
CA TYR A 12 12.38 4.48 3.51
C TYR A 12 13.29 5.18 2.50
N VAL A 13 14.58 5.28 2.79
CA VAL A 13 15.55 5.92 1.89
C VAL A 13 15.61 5.19 0.55
N LEU A 14 15.69 3.85 0.59
CA LEU A 14 15.71 3.03 -0.63
C LEU A 14 14.40 3.15 -1.41
N SER A 15 13.24 3.14 -0.73
CA SER A 15 11.94 3.32 -1.37
C SER A 15 11.80 4.69 -2.05
N ILE A 16 12.21 5.77 -1.37
CA ILE A 16 12.17 7.12 -1.93
C ILE A 16 13.08 7.22 -3.15
N ALA A 17 14.33 6.76 -3.01
CA ALA A 17 15.30 6.79 -4.11
C ALA A 17 14.78 6.01 -5.32
N MET A 18 14.29 4.78 -5.12
CA MET A 18 13.75 3.92 -6.18
C MET A 18 12.60 4.59 -6.93
N HIS A 19 11.60 5.12 -6.22
CA HIS A 19 10.44 5.74 -6.88
C HIS A 19 10.80 7.05 -7.57
N ILE A 20 11.61 7.92 -6.94
CA ILE A 20 12.04 9.18 -7.56
C ILE A 20 12.87 8.90 -8.81
N SER A 21 13.83 7.97 -8.76
CA SER A 21 14.62 7.59 -9.92
C SER A 21 13.74 7.07 -11.07
N ASN A 22 12.73 6.26 -10.76
CA ASN A 22 11.82 5.77 -11.79
C ASN A 22 10.91 6.85 -12.37
N LEU A 23 10.43 7.79 -11.53
CA LEU A 23 9.64 8.93 -12.00
C LEU A 23 10.46 9.86 -12.91
N LEU A 24 11.71 10.16 -12.52
CA LEU A 24 12.63 10.94 -13.35
C LEU A 24 12.92 10.24 -14.69
N TYR A 25 13.08 8.91 -14.66
CA TYR A 25 13.24 8.10 -15.86
C TYR A 25 12.03 8.17 -16.78
N ILE A 26 10.81 7.95 -16.26
CA ILE A 26 9.57 8.04 -17.04
C ILE A 26 9.42 9.44 -17.64
N GLN A 27 9.66 10.49 -16.85
CA GLN A 27 9.57 11.87 -17.33
C GLN A 27 10.57 12.14 -18.46
N TYR A 28 11.81 11.66 -18.32
CA TYR A 28 12.82 11.75 -19.37
C TYR A 28 12.37 10.99 -20.63
N ALA A 29 11.86 9.76 -20.48
CA ALA A 29 11.37 8.95 -21.59
C ALA A 29 10.23 9.65 -22.36
N ILE A 30 9.25 10.22 -21.65
CA ILE A 30 8.15 11.00 -22.23
C ILE A 30 8.68 12.20 -23.01
N LEU A 31 9.63 12.95 -22.45
CA LEU A 31 10.21 14.12 -23.13
C LEU A 31 11.03 13.72 -24.36
N SER A 32 11.74 12.59 -24.30
CA SER A 32 12.53 12.07 -25.42
C SER A 32 11.67 11.49 -26.56
N ALA A 33 10.47 11.00 -26.26
CA ALA A 33 9.55 10.45 -27.25
C ALA A 33 8.92 11.51 -28.17
N ASN A 34 9.07 12.80 -27.84
CA ASN A 34 8.44 13.93 -28.55
C ASN A 34 9.21 14.43 -29.80
N VAL A 35 9.98 13.58 -30.49
CA VAL A 35 10.74 13.99 -31.70
C VAL A 35 10.49 13.03 -32.88
N SER A 36 9.27 13.04 -33.43
CA SER A 36 8.94 12.84 -34.85
C SER A 36 7.42 12.88 -35.05
N GLU A 37 6.87 13.90 -35.70
CA GLU A 37 5.44 14.18 -35.84
C GLU A 37 4.67 13.11 -36.67
N GLY A 38 3.39 12.87 -36.32
CA GLY A 38 2.38 12.32 -37.24
C GLY A 38 1.80 10.92 -36.99
N SER A 39 2.31 10.11 -36.05
CA SER A 39 1.79 8.74 -35.84
C SER A 39 0.68 8.64 -34.79
N MET A 40 -0.18 7.61 -34.89
CA MET A 40 -1.19 7.29 -33.87
C MET A 40 -0.57 6.97 -32.50
N GLU A 41 0.70 6.53 -32.49
CA GLU A 41 1.48 6.31 -31.27
C GLU A 41 1.78 7.63 -30.53
N ASN A 42 2.03 8.72 -31.26
CA ASN A 42 2.28 10.04 -30.66
C ASN A 42 1.01 10.61 -30.02
N PHE A 43 -0.13 10.48 -30.69
CA PHE A 43 -1.42 10.89 -30.14
C PHE A 43 -1.72 10.10 -28.85
N GLY A 44 -1.58 8.77 -28.91
CA GLY A 44 -1.79 7.91 -27.76
C GLY A 44 -0.81 8.17 -26.60
N THR A 45 0.43 8.56 -26.91
CA THR A 45 1.44 8.97 -25.93
C THR A 45 1.08 10.31 -25.27
N GLY A 46 0.60 11.27 -26.05
CA GLY A 46 0.12 12.56 -25.54
C GLY A 46 -1.09 12.40 -24.61
N THR A 47 -2.06 11.55 -24.99
CA THR A 47 -3.19 11.20 -24.13
C THR A 47 -2.73 10.52 -22.84
N PHE A 48 -1.80 9.57 -22.93
CA PHE A 48 -1.24 8.90 -21.75
C PHE A 48 -0.59 9.91 -20.79
N LYS A 49 0.26 10.81 -21.30
CA LYS A 49 0.92 11.86 -20.51
C LYS A 49 -0.10 12.73 -19.77
N ASN A 50 -1.17 13.14 -20.44
CA ASN A 50 -2.20 14.00 -19.85
C ASN A 50 -3.05 13.28 -18.78
N MET A 51 -3.01 11.95 -18.73
CA MET A 51 -3.82 11.12 -17.84
C MET A 51 -2.98 10.34 -16.82
N GLU A 52 -1.64 10.46 -16.84
CA GLU A 52 -0.73 9.63 -16.04
C GLU A 52 -1.02 9.70 -14.53
N TYR A 53 -1.40 10.89 -14.04
CA TYR A 53 -1.72 11.13 -12.63
C TYR A 53 -3.03 10.48 -12.17
N ARG A 54 -3.84 9.99 -13.12
CA ARG A 54 -5.13 9.33 -12.84
C ARG A 54 -4.99 7.82 -12.65
N TYR A 55 -3.86 7.23 -13.04
CA TYR A 55 -3.62 5.80 -12.84
C TYR A 55 -3.45 5.47 -11.36
N PHE A 56 -4.05 4.35 -10.93
CA PHE A 56 -3.95 3.88 -9.54
C PHE A 56 -2.50 3.57 -9.14
N THR A 57 -1.69 3.13 -10.10
CA THR A 57 -0.25 2.91 -9.92
C THR A 57 0.46 4.21 -9.53
N THR A 58 0.12 5.35 -10.15
CA THR A 58 0.68 6.67 -9.80
C THR A 58 0.26 7.11 -8.40
N TRP A 59 -1.01 6.89 -8.03
CA TRP A 59 -1.50 7.13 -6.68
C TRP A 59 -0.75 6.28 -5.65
N THR A 60 -0.52 5.02 -5.97
CA THR A 60 0.19 4.07 -5.10
C THR A 60 1.66 4.44 -4.93
N ALA A 61 2.36 4.84 -6.00
CA ALA A 61 3.72 5.35 -5.92
C ALA A 61 3.79 6.62 -5.05
N GLY A 62 2.86 7.55 -5.24
CA GLY A 62 2.73 8.74 -4.39
C GLY A 62 2.51 8.41 -2.91
N LEU A 63 1.64 7.43 -2.63
CA LEU A 63 1.41 6.92 -1.28
C LEU A 63 2.68 6.29 -0.68
N GLN A 64 3.45 5.53 -1.44
CA GLN A 64 4.71 4.93 -0.96
C GLN A 64 5.75 5.99 -0.61
N ILE A 65 5.96 6.98 -1.48
CA ILE A 65 6.89 8.10 -1.23
C ILE A 65 6.43 8.91 -0.01
N GLY A 66 5.15 9.32 0.02
CA GLY A 66 4.59 10.12 1.10
C GLY A 66 4.65 9.39 2.44
N TYR A 67 4.38 8.08 2.44
CA TYR A 67 4.52 7.25 3.62
C TYR A 67 5.97 7.11 4.08
N ALA A 68 6.91 6.86 3.16
CA ALA A 68 8.33 6.75 3.49
C ALA A 68 8.87 8.06 4.09
N ALA A 69 8.44 9.22 3.58
CA ALA A 69 8.77 10.52 4.16
C ALA A 69 8.17 10.68 5.57
N LEU A 70 6.90 10.34 5.76
CA LEU A 70 6.23 10.36 7.07
C LEU A 70 6.90 9.41 8.08
N GLY A 71 7.24 8.19 7.64
CA GLY A 71 7.96 7.19 8.43
C GLY A 71 9.34 7.66 8.85
N THR A 72 10.08 8.27 7.92
CA THR A 72 11.38 8.91 8.18
C THR A 72 11.25 10.00 9.23
N LEU A 73 10.30 10.93 9.08
CA LEU A 73 10.03 11.97 10.07
C LEU A 73 9.73 11.37 11.45
N CYS A 74 8.85 10.38 11.53
CA CYS A 74 8.51 9.72 12.78
C CYS A 74 9.73 9.09 13.44
N ASP A 75 10.52 8.32 12.70
CA ASP A 75 11.66 7.60 13.26
C ASP A 75 12.81 8.57 13.63
N LEU A 76 13.04 9.63 12.85
CA LEU A 76 13.99 10.68 13.21
C LEU A 76 13.58 11.42 14.48
N LEU A 77 12.31 11.76 14.66
CA LEU A 77 11.84 12.40 15.89
C LEU A 77 12.07 11.51 17.12
N VAL A 78 11.87 10.20 16.99
CA VAL A 78 12.17 9.23 18.04
C VAL A 78 13.67 9.18 18.34
N LEU A 79 14.52 9.16 17.30
CA LEU A 79 15.98 9.17 17.46
C LEU A 79 16.51 10.46 18.10
N LEU A 80 16.04 11.62 17.65
CA LEU A 80 16.46 12.93 18.15
C LEU A 80 16.08 13.14 19.61
N ASN A 81 14.97 12.56 20.05
CA ASN A 81 14.51 12.64 21.43
C ASN A 81 14.88 11.41 22.28
N ARG A 82 15.83 10.57 21.82
CA ARG A 82 16.23 9.33 22.52
C ARG A 82 16.75 9.54 23.95
N HIS A 83 17.25 10.74 24.25
CA HIS A 83 17.77 11.12 25.55
C HIS A 83 16.67 11.44 26.57
N LYS A 84 15.45 11.72 26.10
CA LYS A 84 14.30 11.99 26.98
C LYS A 84 13.69 10.65 27.39
N GLU A 85 13.69 10.37 28.69
CA GLU A 85 12.99 9.21 29.21
C GLU A 85 11.51 9.25 28.81
N ASN A 86 11.00 8.13 28.29
CA ASN A 86 9.59 7.97 27.89
C ASN A 86 9.09 8.87 26.75
N TYR A 87 9.96 9.40 25.89
CA TYR A 87 9.50 10.11 24.68
C TYR A 87 8.57 9.25 23.84
N ARG A 88 7.44 9.83 23.42
CA ARG A 88 6.48 9.23 22.49
C ARG A 88 6.19 10.20 21.36
N LEU A 89 5.94 9.66 20.17
CA LEU A 89 5.52 10.46 19.03
C LEU A 89 4.23 11.23 19.34
N PRO A 90 4.07 12.45 18.78
CA PRO A 90 2.80 13.17 18.84
C PRO A 90 1.63 12.28 18.40
N LYS A 91 0.53 12.31 19.16
CA LYS A 91 -0.61 11.39 18.99
C LYS A 91 -1.14 11.37 17.55
N TYR A 92 -1.28 12.54 16.94
CA TYR A 92 -1.76 12.67 15.56
C TYR A 92 -0.78 12.10 14.57
N LEU A 93 0.52 12.40 14.69
CA LEU A 93 1.55 11.88 13.80
C LEU A 93 1.63 10.35 13.83
N GLY A 94 1.63 9.76 15.03
CA GLY A 94 1.60 8.31 15.19
C GLY A 94 0.28 7.67 14.74
N SER A 95 -0.86 8.38 14.82
CA SER A 95 -2.13 7.90 14.25
C SER A 95 -2.14 7.98 12.73
N SER A 96 -1.59 9.05 12.14
CA SER A 96 -1.52 9.23 10.69
C SER A 96 -0.62 8.18 10.04
N ARG A 97 0.54 7.89 10.64
CA ARG A 97 1.44 6.83 10.16
C ARG A 97 0.73 5.48 10.09
N GLU A 98 -0.04 5.13 11.12
CA GLU A 98 -0.75 3.85 11.17
C GLU A 98 -1.92 3.80 10.18
N ILE A 99 -2.77 4.81 10.14
CA ILE A 99 -3.97 4.81 9.28
C ILE A 99 -3.60 4.90 7.78
N ILE A 100 -2.57 5.68 7.43
CA ILE A 100 -2.06 5.77 6.05
C ILE A 100 -1.45 4.45 5.62
N PHE A 101 -0.62 3.82 6.47
CA PHE A 101 -0.03 2.54 6.10
C PHE A 101 -1.08 1.44 5.97
N ALA A 102 -1.87 1.26 7.03
CA ALA A 102 -2.78 0.13 7.14
C ALA A 102 -3.99 0.23 6.22
N GLY A 103 -4.51 1.45 6.05
CA GLY A 103 -5.70 1.73 5.25
C GLY A 103 -5.41 2.03 3.79
N LEU A 104 -4.23 2.56 3.44
CA LEU A 104 -3.92 2.98 2.07
C LEU A 104 -2.74 2.23 1.46
N VAL A 105 -1.54 2.43 2.01
CA VAL A 105 -0.28 1.98 1.37
C VAL A 105 -0.25 0.46 1.20
N TRP A 106 -0.58 -0.28 2.26
CA TRP A 106 -0.59 -1.75 2.23
C TRP A 106 -1.60 -2.32 1.23
N PRO A 107 -2.92 -2.08 1.35
CA PRO A 107 -3.89 -2.67 0.44
C PRO A 107 -3.69 -2.22 -1.01
N SER A 108 -3.40 -0.93 -1.26
CA SER A 108 -3.16 -0.45 -2.63
C SER A 108 -1.96 -1.13 -3.28
N SER A 109 -0.87 -1.34 -2.53
CA SER A 109 0.34 -1.97 -3.09
C SER A 109 0.08 -3.41 -3.54
N TRP A 110 -0.65 -4.19 -2.74
CA TRP A 110 -1.00 -5.57 -3.10
C TRP A 110 -2.02 -5.67 -4.23
N VAL A 111 -3.01 -4.76 -4.26
CA VAL A 111 -3.98 -4.69 -5.36
C VAL A 111 -3.31 -4.34 -6.67
N VAL A 112 -2.47 -3.29 -6.69
CA VAL A 112 -1.70 -2.89 -7.89
C VAL A 112 -0.84 -4.03 -8.38
N PHE A 113 -0.06 -4.68 -7.50
CA PHE A 113 0.75 -5.85 -7.84
C PHE A 113 -0.10 -6.93 -8.49
N THR A 114 -1.17 -7.36 -7.81
CA THR A 114 -1.93 -8.54 -8.21
C THR A 114 -2.69 -8.31 -9.51
N VAL A 115 -3.40 -7.18 -9.62
CA VAL A 115 -4.20 -6.85 -10.81
C VAL A 115 -3.28 -6.63 -12.01
N PHE A 116 -2.20 -5.86 -11.86
CA PHE A 116 -1.28 -5.60 -12.96
C PHE A 116 -0.67 -6.89 -13.51
N TRP A 117 -0.06 -7.72 -12.66
CA TRP A 117 0.59 -8.92 -13.15
C TRP A 117 -0.41 -9.94 -13.69
N THR A 118 -1.60 -10.08 -13.08
CA THR A 118 -2.64 -10.97 -13.61
C THR A 118 -3.05 -10.57 -15.03
N LEU A 119 -3.36 -9.29 -15.25
CA LEU A 119 -3.74 -8.80 -16.56
C LEU A 119 -2.58 -8.83 -17.56
N LEU A 120 -1.36 -8.53 -17.12
CA LEU A 120 -0.19 -8.50 -18.01
C LEU A 120 0.12 -9.89 -18.57
N HIS A 121 -0.01 -10.93 -17.73
CA HIS A 121 0.19 -12.32 -18.15
C HIS A 121 -0.99 -12.87 -18.97
N TYR A 122 -2.23 -12.45 -18.66
CA TYR A 122 -3.41 -12.88 -19.39
C TYR A 122 -3.50 -12.24 -20.78
N ASP A 123 -3.57 -10.91 -20.83
CA ASP A 123 -3.57 -10.11 -22.05
C ASP A 123 -3.18 -8.66 -21.71
N ARG A 124 -1.95 -8.29 -22.04
CA ARG A 124 -1.41 -6.94 -21.78
C ARG A 124 -2.24 -5.82 -22.41
N SER A 125 -2.97 -6.09 -23.50
CA SER A 125 -3.76 -5.06 -24.20
C SER A 125 -4.91 -4.53 -23.34
N LEU A 126 -5.30 -5.28 -22.30
CA LEU A 126 -6.29 -4.90 -21.30
C LEU A 126 -5.79 -3.85 -20.31
N ILE A 127 -4.45 -3.67 -20.19
CA ILE A 127 -3.82 -2.68 -19.31
C ILE A 127 -3.47 -1.43 -20.12
N PHE A 128 -2.65 -1.58 -21.16
CA PHE A 128 -2.20 -0.48 -21.98
C PHE A 128 -1.71 -0.93 -23.37
N PRO A 129 -1.78 -0.05 -24.38
CA PRO A 129 -1.30 -0.34 -25.73
C PRO A 129 0.22 -0.46 -25.83
N ALA A 130 0.69 -1.21 -26.84
CA ALA A 130 2.10 -1.63 -27.00
C ALA A 130 3.09 -0.46 -27.10
N TYR A 131 2.68 0.67 -27.69
CA TYR A 131 3.56 1.82 -27.87
C TYR A 131 4.02 2.43 -26.54
N LEU A 132 3.30 2.19 -25.44
CA LEU A 132 3.71 2.64 -24.11
C LEU A 132 4.91 1.89 -23.54
N ASP A 133 5.31 0.75 -24.13
CA ASP A 133 6.53 0.03 -23.73
C ASP A 133 7.81 0.87 -23.96
N LYS A 134 7.74 1.86 -24.88
CA LYS A 134 8.83 2.82 -25.13
C LYS A 134 9.03 3.80 -23.95
N ILE A 135 8.00 3.98 -23.13
CA ILE A 135 7.97 4.92 -22.00
C ILE A 135 8.07 4.16 -20.69
N ILE A 136 7.20 3.17 -20.51
CA ILE A 136 7.16 2.28 -19.34
C ILE A 136 7.87 0.99 -19.71
N THR A 137 9.19 0.99 -19.57
CA THR A 137 9.98 -0.20 -19.81
C THR A 137 9.67 -1.33 -18.83
N ARG A 138 10.11 -2.56 -19.15
CA ARG A 138 9.99 -3.72 -18.24
C ARG A 138 10.57 -3.43 -16.86
N LEU A 139 11.69 -2.72 -16.78
CA LEU A 139 12.28 -2.32 -15.50
C LEU A 139 11.35 -1.39 -14.72
N SER A 140 10.81 -0.36 -15.38
CA SER A 140 9.85 0.55 -14.78
C SER A 140 8.61 -0.19 -14.27
N ASN A 141 8.10 -1.16 -15.05
CA ASN A 141 7.00 -2.02 -14.62
C ASN A 141 7.34 -2.80 -13.33
N HIS A 142 8.55 -3.35 -13.19
CA HIS A 142 8.95 -3.99 -11.94
C HIS A 142 9.06 -3.01 -10.77
N VAL A 143 9.56 -1.79 -10.98
CA VAL A 143 9.63 -0.79 -9.90
C VAL A 143 8.23 -0.46 -9.36
N ILE A 144 7.29 -0.12 -10.25
CA ILE A 144 5.98 0.40 -9.84
C ILE A 144 4.93 -0.70 -9.60
N HIS A 145 5.15 -1.93 -10.05
CA HIS A 145 4.21 -3.04 -9.85
C HIS A 145 4.77 -4.24 -9.10
N THR A 146 6.09 -4.43 -8.96
CA THR A 146 6.69 -5.52 -8.15
C THR A 146 7.25 -4.98 -6.84
N MET A 147 8.18 -4.02 -6.91
CA MET A 147 8.97 -3.59 -5.76
C MET A 147 8.14 -2.92 -4.66
N ILE A 148 6.96 -2.41 -5.01
CA ILE A 148 5.98 -1.89 -4.06
C ILE A 148 5.60 -2.90 -2.97
N VAL A 149 5.58 -4.21 -3.26
CA VAL A 149 5.23 -5.27 -2.29
C VAL A 149 6.36 -5.53 -1.30
N PRO A 150 7.62 -5.81 -1.73
CA PRO A 150 8.76 -5.91 -0.82
C PRO A 150 8.89 -4.69 0.11
N VAL A 151 8.65 -3.48 -0.38
CA VAL A 151 8.68 -2.25 0.44
C VAL A 151 7.69 -2.31 1.60
N VAL A 152 6.43 -2.67 1.34
CA VAL A 152 5.42 -2.73 2.41
C VAL A 152 5.61 -3.93 3.34
N VAL A 153 6.11 -5.06 2.81
CA VAL A 153 6.48 -6.22 3.64
C VAL A 153 7.64 -5.87 4.56
N TRP A 154 8.64 -5.14 4.08
CA TRP A 154 9.75 -4.62 4.88
C TRP A 154 9.27 -3.78 6.05
N GLU A 155 8.32 -2.88 5.83
CA GLU A 155 7.73 -2.10 6.93
C GLU A 155 7.07 -3.02 7.97
N VAL A 156 6.30 -4.03 7.56
CA VAL A 156 5.68 -4.98 8.51
C VAL A 156 6.73 -5.79 9.26
N MET A 157 7.84 -6.20 8.63
CA MET A 157 8.91 -6.93 9.29
C MET A 157 9.57 -6.14 10.43
N PHE A 158 9.75 -4.82 10.26
CA PHE A 158 10.51 -4.00 11.20
C PHE A 158 9.64 -3.03 12.01
N TRP A 159 8.33 -3.02 11.81
CA TRP A 159 7.39 -2.21 12.59
C TRP A 159 6.29 -3.08 13.23
N PRO A 160 6.53 -3.60 14.45
CA PRO A 160 5.48 -4.26 15.22
C PRO A 160 4.35 -3.27 15.50
N ARG A 161 3.13 -3.59 15.08
CA ARG A 161 1.99 -2.67 15.16
C ARG A 161 0.70 -3.37 15.57
N LYS A 162 -0.23 -2.58 16.10
CA LYS A 162 -1.61 -3.01 16.38
C LYS A 162 -2.57 -1.96 15.81
N PRO A 163 -3.71 -2.39 15.26
CA PRO A 163 -4.72 -1.46 14.79
C PRO A 163 -5.28 -0.69 15.97
N LYS A 164 -5.36 0.64 15.86
CA LYS A 164 -6.10 1.44 16.85
C LYS A 164 -7.61 1.23 16.72
N SER A 165 -8.08 1.01 15.49
CA SER A 165 -9.47 0.71 15.16
C SER A 165 -9.53 0.15 13.74
N HIS A 166 -10.03 -1.08 13.56
CA HIS A 166 -10.17 -1.62 12.21
C HIS A 166 -11.21 -0.84 11.40
N TYR A 167 -12.28 -0.38 12.04
CA TYR A 167 -13.30 0.43 11.41
C TYR A 167 -12.71 1.70 10.77
N ARG A 168 -11.83 2.42 11.47
CA ARG A 168 -11.19 3.64 10.92
C ARG A 168 -10.33 3.34 9.70
N ASN A 169 -9.55 2.27 9.74
CA ASN A 169 -8.69 1.87 8.62
C ASN A 169 -9.53 1.43 7.40
N ILE A 170 -10.59 0.65 7.62
CA ILE A 170 -11.50 0.20 6.57
C ILE A 170 -12.29 1.37 5.98
N ALA A 171 -12.76 2.30 6.82
CA ALA A 171 -13.46 3.50 6.35
C ALA A 171 -12.56 4.36 5.46
N GLN A 172 -11.29 4.55 5.85
CA GLN A 172 -10.30 5.27 5.03
C GLN A 172 -10.02 4.54 3.71
N LEU A 173 -9.87 3.22 3.74
CA LEU A 173 -9.74 2.40 2.53
C LEU A 173 -10.96 2.55 1.61
N ALA A 174 -12.17 2.50 2.15
CA ALA A 174 -13.41 2.66 1.39
C ALA A 174 -13.49 4.06 0.73
N ILE A 175 -13.20 5.13 1.49
CA ILE A 175 -13.15 6.49 0.96
C ILE A 175 -12.13 6.61 -0.18
N HIS A 176 -10.94 6.03 -0.02
CA HIS A 176 -9.91 6.04 -1.05
C HIS A 176 -10.34 5.30 -2.32
N MET A 177 -10.95 4.13 -2.18
CA MET A 177 -11.45 3.36 -3.33
C MET A 177 -12.62 4.06 -4.03
N LEU A 178 -13.54 4.68 -3.29
CA LEU A 178 -14.62 5.47 -3.87
C LEU A 178 -14.08 6.70 -4.62
N ALA A 179 -13.08 7.38 -4.07
CA ALA A 179 -12.41 8.47 -4.76
C ALA A 179 -11.74 7.99 -6.06
N TYR A 180 -11.14 6.80 -6.04
CA TYR A 180 -10.53 6.24 -7.24
C TYR A 180 -11.56 5.81 -8.30
N ILE A 181 -12.66 5.18 -7.89
CA ILE A 181 -13.79 4.84 -8.78
C ILE A 181 -14.36 6.11 -9.42
N PHE A 182 -14.50 7.19 -8.63
CA PHE A 182 -14.90 8.49 -9.14
C PHE A 182 -13.94 8.98 -10.22
N VAL A 183 -12.62 8.98 -9.98
CA VAL A 183 -11.62 9.38 -10.99
C VAL A 183 -11.70 8.52 -12.25
N LEU A 184 -11.89 7.21 -12.10
CA LEU A 184 -12.01 6.28 -13.23
C LEU A 184 -13.22 6.61 -14.11
N HIS A 185 -14.41 6.79 -13.51
CA HIS A 185 -15.62 7.11 -14.25
C HIS A 185 -15.63 8.54 -14.78
N PHE A 186 -15.14 9.51 -14.01
CA PHE A 186 -15.00 10.89 -14.44
C PHE A 186 -14.09 11.00 -15.67
N THR A 187 -13.00 10.24 -15.69
CA THR A 187 -12.10 10.17 -16.84
C THR A 187 -12.79 9.67 -18.11
N TYR A 188 -13.61 8.63 -18.00
CA TYR A 188 -14.41 8.14 -19.13
C TYR A 188 -15.42 9.19 -19.60
N HIS A 189 -16.08 9.87 -18.66
CA HIS A 189 -17.03 10.94 -18.99
C HIS A 189 -16.36 12.13 -19.69
N GLU A 190 -15.17 12.53 -19.25
CA GLU A 190 -14.43 13.67 -19.79
C GLU A 190 -13.77 13.39 -21.14
N HIS A 191 -13.16 12.21 -21.31
CA HIS A 191 -12.35 11.89 -22.49
C HIS A 191 -12.99 10.87 -23.45
N GLY A 192 -14.12 10.26 -23.08
CA GLY A 192 -14.79 9.22 -23.88
C GLY A 192 -14.01 7.89 -23.95
N VAL A 193 -12.93 7.75 -23.19
CA VAL A 193 -12.06 6.56 -23.16
C VAL A 193 -11.83 6.10 -21.72
N TRP A 194 -11.85 4.79 -21.52
CA TRP A 194 -11.52 4.22 -20.21
C TRP A 194 -10.03 4.32 -19.95
N LEU A 195 -9.69 4.66 -18.70
CA LEU A 195 -8.30 4.71 -18.24
C LEU A 195 -7.59 3.34 -18.39
N TYR A 196 -8.34 2.25 -18.22
CA TYR A 196 -7.88 0.88 -18.48
C TYR A 196 -8.75 0.23 -19.56
N PRO A 197 -8.18 -0.28 -20.67
CA PRO A 197 -8.93 -0.91 -21.76
C PRO A 197 -9.85 -2.06 -21.33
N ILE A 198 -9.54 -2.77 -20.23
CA ILE A 198 -10.43 -3.81 -19.68
C ILE A 198 -11.87 -3.32 -19.45
N PHE A 199 -12.06 -2.08 -18.96
CA PHE A 199 -13.39 -1.55 -18.70
C PHE A 199 -14.19 -1.40 -19.99
N LYS A 200 -13.54 -1.05 -21.11
CA LYS A 200 -14.17 -1.02 -22.43
C LYS A 200 -14.61 -2.42 -22.86
N ALA A 201 -13.77 -3.43 -22.62
CA ALA A 201 -14.05 -4.81 -23.02
C ALA A 201 -15.25 -5.42 -22.30
N VAL A 202 -15.49 -5.02 -21.04
CA VAL A 202 -16.58 -5.57 -20.22
C VAL A 202 -17.79 -4.64 -20.09
N GLN A 203 -17.72 -3.42 -20.64
CA GLN A 203 -18.77 -2.41 -20.54
C GLN A 203 -20.11 -2.96 -21.06
N GLY A 204 -21.20 -2.69 -20.34
CA GLY A 204 -22.54 -3.16 -20.69
C GLY A 204 -22.81 -4.62 -20.32
N THR A 205 -21.86 -5.32 -19.70
CA THR A 205 -22.04 -6.71 -19.22
C THR A 205 -21.99 -6.77 -17.69
N ILE A 206 -22.42 -7.89 -17.11
CA ILE A 206 -22.30 -8.14 -15.67
C ILE A 206 -20.84 -8.09 -15.17
N HIS A 207 -19.88 -8.44 -16.03
CA HIS A 207 -18.46 -8.44 -15.70
C HIS A 207 -17.93 -7.05 -15.32
N PHE A 208 -18.56 -5.97 -15.81
CA PHE A 208 -18.22 -4.61 -15.40
C PHE A 208 -18.40 -4.38 -13.90
N TYR A 209 -19.55 -4.80 -13.36
CA TYR A 209 -19.84 -4.69 -11.93
C TYR A 209 -19.02 -5.68 -11.11
N LEU A 210 -18.83 -6.90 -11.63
CA LEU A 210 -18.02 -7.92 -10.97
C LEU A 210 -16.56 -7.49 -10.83
N LEU A 211 -15.99 -6.76 -11.80
CA LEU A 211 -14.62 -6.25 -11.72
C LEU A 211 -14.46 -5.27 -10.54
N HIS A 212 -15.39 -4.33 -10.38
CA HIS A 212 -15.38 -3.39 -9.24
C HIS A 212 -15.53 -4.13 -7.91
N PHE A 213 -16.46 -5.09 -7.84
CA PHE A 213 -16.66 -5.92 -6.67
C PHE A 213 -15.41 -6.74 -6.32
N TYR A 214 -14.77 -7.34 -7.31
CA TYR A 214 -13.55 -8.13 -7.14
C TYR A 214 -12.41 -7.28 -6.57
N VAL A 215 -12.17 -6.09 -7.12
CA VAL A 215 -11.15 -5.17 -6.59
C VAL A 215 -11.46 -4.76 -5.15
N ALA A 216 -12.73 -4.45 -4.84
CA ALA A 216 -13.14 -4.11 -3.47
C ALA A 216 -12.92 -5.29 -2.50
N ALA A 217 -13.25 -6.51 -2.91
CA ALA A 217 -13.01 -7.72 -2.13
C ALA A 217 -11.51 -7.96 -1.90
N MET A 218 -10.66 -7.75 -2.91
CA MET A 218 -9.20 -7.83 -2.79
C MET A 218 -8.66 -6.80 -1.80
N CYS A 219 -9.13 -5.55 -1.85
CA CYS A 219 -8.74 -4.51 -0.89
C CYS A 219 -8.99 -4.96 0.56
N LEU A 220 -10.17 -5.54 0.84
CA LEU A 220 -10.52 -6.05 2.16
C LEU A 220 -9.69 -7.29 2.54
N MET A 221 -9.45 -8.19 1.60
CA MET A 221 -8.61 -9.37 1.81
C MET A 221 -7.18 -8.97 2.18
N PHE A 222 -6.55 -8.09 1.41
CA PHE A 222 -5.19 -7.62 1.69
C PHE A 222 -5.13 -6.78 2.96
N TYR A 223 -6.16 -5.99 3.25
CA TYR A 223 -6.28 -5.32 4.54
C TYR A 223 -6.23 -6.32 5.70
N ARG A 224 -6.91 -7.46 5.62
CA ARG A 224 -6.88 -8.51 6.66
C ARG A 224 -5.52 -9.24 6.69
N LEU A 225 -4.94 -9.53 5.53
CA LEU A 225 -3.65 -10.24 5.39
C LEU A 225 -2.54 -9.56 6.19
N GLN A 226 -2.52 -8.22 6.22
CA GLN A 226 -1.48 -7.47 6.93
C GLN A 226 -1.41 -7.79 8.44
N TRP A 227 -2.57 -8.06 9.05
CA TRP A 227 -2.68 -8.29 10.49
C TRP A 227 -2.30 -9.72 10.83
N TRP A 228 -2.68 -10.66 9.98
CA TRP A 228 -2.18 -12.03 10.05
C TRP A 228 -0.66 -12.05 9.94
N LEU A 229 -0.08 -11.39 8.94
CA LEU A 229 1.37 -11.34 8.75
C LEU A 229 2.08 -10.70 9.95
N ASN A 230 1.54 -9.58 10.45
CA ASN A 230 2.07 -8.93 11.65
C ASN A 230 2.00 -9.84 12.90
N SER A 231 0.94 -10.63 13.06
CA SER A 231 0.83 -11.58 14.17
C SER A 231 1.83 -12.74 14.06
N VAL A 232 2.11 -13.22 12.85
CA VAL A 232 3.08 -14.29 12.61
C VAL A 232 4.50 -13.81 12.89
N ILE A 233 4.85 -12.59 12.45
CA ILE A 233 6.21 -12.06 12.61
C ILE A 233 6.49 -11.63 14.06
N HIS A 234 5.52 -10.98 14.72
CA HIS A 234 5.76 -10.33 16.02
C HIS A 234 5.09 -11.02 17.22
N GLY A 235 4.32 -12.09 17.00
CA GLY A 235 3.51 -12.72 18.06
C GLY A 235 2.42 -11.80 18.62
N VAL A 236 2.09 -10.74 17.89
CA VAL A 236 1.15 -9.71 18.33
C VAL A 236 -0.27 -10.13 17.95
N GLU A 237 -1.01 -10.64 18.93
CA GLU A 237 -2.43 -10.96 18.74
C GLU A 237 -3.29 -9.72 18.58
N ASP A 238 -4.27 -9.85 17.67
CA ASP A 238 -5.27 -8.84 17.34
C ASP A 238 -6.26 -8.65 18.50
N VAL A 239 -6.41 -7.41 18.95
CA VAL A 239 -7.25 -7.06 20.11
C VAL A 239 -8.73 -7.34 19.82
N GLU A 240 -9.18 -7.24 18.56
CA GLU A 240 -10.55 -7.64 18.20
C GLU A 240 -10.73 -9.16 18.25
N LYS A 241 -9.71 -9.93 17.88
CA LYS A 241 -9.73 -11.39 18.00
C LYS A 241 -9.79 -11.82 19.47
N ILE A 242 -9.01 -11.17 20.35
CA ILE A 242 -9.06 -11.38 21.81
C ILE A 242 -10.45 -11.01 22.34
N ARG A 243 -10.98 -9.82 21.99
CA ARG A 243 -12.31 -9.39 22.45
C ARG A 243 -13.44 -10.27 21.94
N PHE A 244 -13.36 -10.75 20.70
CA PHE A 244 -14.33 -11.67 20.14
C PHE A 244 -14.30 -13.01 20.87
N ILE A 245 -13.11 -13.59 21.09
CA ILE A 245 -12.94 -14.82 21.89
C ILE A 245 -13.44 -14.61 23.32
N ASP A 246 -13.08 -13.51 23.98
CA ASP A 246 -13.55 -13.16 25.32
C ASP A 246 -15.08 -13.01 25.39
N SER A 247 -15.71 -12.55 24.29
CA SER A 247 -17.17 -12.44 24.18
C SER A 247 -17.86 -13.75 23.84
N ALA A 248 -17.21 -14.62 23.06
CA ALA A 248 -17.75 -15.89 22.60
C ALA A 248 -17.58 -17.03 23.61
N VAL A 249 -16.50 -16.99 24.42
CA VAL A 249 -16.16 -18.01 25.42
C VAL A 249 -16.64 -17.62 26.82
N GLY A 250 -17.24 -16.43 26.97
CA GLY A 250 -17.48 -15.81 28.27
C GLY A 250 -16.16 -15.33 28.87
N ARG A 251 -16.24 -14.29 29.71
CA ARG A 251 -15.10 -13.50 30.21
C ARG A 251 -14.19 -14.29 31.15
N PHE A 252 -13.50 -15.33 30.67
CA PHE A 252 -12.50 -16.06 31.44
C PHE A 252 -11.25 -15.18 31.54
N SER A 253 -10.93 -14.74 32.76
CA SER A 253 -9.88 -13.76 33.01
C SER A 253 -8.49 -14.33 32.72
N TYR A 254 -8.05 -14.26 31.46
CA TYR A 254 -6.68 -14.55 31.01
C TYR A 254 -5.63 -13.74 31.77
N ARG A 255 -6.02 -12.59 32.35
CA ARG A 255 -5.16 -11.79 33.24
C ARG A 255 -4.63 -12.59 34.43
N LYS A 256 -5.39 -13.53 35.00
CA LYS A 256 -4.89 -14.32 36.14
C LYS A 256 -3.86 -15.37 35.72
N TRP A 257 -4.03 -15.99 34.54
CA TRP A 257 -3.11 -17.01 34.04
C TRP A 257 -1.76 -16.43 33.58
N PHE A 258 -1.77 -15.31 32.85
CA PHE A 258 -0.52 -14.65 32.42
C PHE A 258 0.28 -14.08 33.59
N THR A 259 -0.40 -13.55 34.63
CA THR A 259 0.29 -13.07 35.83
C THR A 259 0.87 -14.23 36.63
N TRP A 260 0.19 -15.38 36.69
CA TRP A 260 0.69 -16.59 37.34
C TRP A 260 1.90 -17.18 36.58
N ALA A 261 1.82 -17.31 35.25
CA ALA A 261 2.90 -17.84 34.42
C ALA A 261 4.18 -16.98 34.47
N MET A 262 4.07 -15.65 34.41
CA MET A 262 5.23 -14.75 34.54
C MET A 262 5.83 -14.71 35.95
N LEU A 263 5.02 -14.94 37.00
CA LEU A 263 5.51 -15.06 38.38
C LEU A 263 6.22 -16.40 38.61
N HIS A 264 5.79 -17.48 37.95
CA HIS A 264 6.40 -18.80 38.07
C HIS A 264 7.75 -18.90 37.32
N GLU A 265 7.91 -18.20 36.21
CA GLU A 265 9.18 -18.11 35.47
C GLU A 265 10.26 -17.30 36.24
N ARG A 266 9.84 -16.27 36.99
CA ARG A 266 10.73 -15.49 37.86
C ARG A 266 11.20 -16.24 39.12
N SER A 267 10.46 -17.26 39.57
CA SER A 267 10.88 -18.08 40.71
C SER A 267 11.86 -19.19 40.33
N GLN A 268 11.85 -19.64 39.06
CA GLN A 268 12.73 -20.70 38.54
C GLN A 268 14.10 -20.17 38.05
N SER A 269 14.25 -18.85 37.85
CA SER A 269 15.48 -18.19 37.41
C SER A 269 16.33 -17.62 38.57
N ARG A 270 15.98 -17.95 39.82
CA ARG A 270 16.78 -17.68 41.02
C ARG A 270 17.02 -18.97 41.80
N ILE A 271 17.67 -19.94 41.17
CA ILE A 271 18.45 -20.99 41.84
C ILE A 271 19.73 -21.16 41.03
#